data_AF-D7DPC2-F1
#
_entry.id   AF-D7DPC2-F1
#
_cell.length_a   1.000
_cell.length_b   1.000
_cell.length_c   1.000
_cell.angle_alpha   90.00
_cell.angle_beta   90.00
_cell.angle_gamma   90.00
#
_symmetry.space_group_name_H-M   'P 1'
#
loop_
_entity.id
_entity.type
_entity.pdbx_description
1 polymer ?
#
loop_
_entity_poly.entity_id
_entity_poly.type
_entity_poly.pdbx_seq_one_letter_code
_entity_poly.pdbx_strand_id
1 'polypeptide(L)'
;MANCNKQLNSTQQQYSVGEYDPDLPNANAVMAAICCVSSQYIVHPSADLAMLVADLAHKLTAPQYAESKLVTEVAKRLVYQWDEIVREQQASLMDATPLSESLH
;
A
#
# COMPACT_ATOMS: atom_id res chain seq x y z
N MET A 1 -30.96 14.69 18.00
CA MET A 1 -30.51 13.83 16.88
C MET A 1 -29.65 14.66 15.95
N ALA A 2 -28.58 14.05 15.46
CA ALA A 2 -27.37 14.59 14.83
C ALA A 2 -27.57 15.75 13.83
N ASN A 3 -26.58 16.65 13.73
CA ASN A 3 -25.63 16.66 12.60
C ASN A 3 -24.57 17.77 12.79
N CYS A 4 -23.35 17.41 13.20
CA CYS A 4 -22.23 18.34 13.25
C CYS A 4 -21.56 18.41 11.88
N ASN A 5 -21.94 19.42 11.11
CA ASN A 5 -21.14 19.92 10.00
C ASN A 5 -19.87 20.58 10.54
N LYS A 6 -18.70 20.06 10.15
CA LYS A 6 -17.49 20.89 10.07
C LYS A 6 -16.78 20.61 8.75
N GLN A 7 -16.90 21.60 7.87
CA GLN A 7 -16.14 21.78 6.65
C GLN A 7 -14.65 21.61 6.89
N LEU A 8 -13.97 20.88 6.01
CA LEU A 8 -12.74 21.34 5.40
C LEU A 8 -12.76 20.95 3.92
N ASN A 9 -13.08 21.94 3.10
CA ASN A 9 -12.94 21.93 1.65
C ASN A 9 -11.48 21.74 1.25
N SER A 10 -11.29 21.32 -0.02
CA SER A 10 -10.23 21.76 -0.95
C SER A 10 -9.28 20.65 -1.42
N THR A 11 -9.72 19.83 -2.38
CA THR A 11 -8.85 19.42 -3.49
C THR A 11 -9.70 19.07 -4.72
N GLN A 12 -10.25 20.07 -5.39
CA GLN A 12 -10.52 19.93 -6.82
C GLN A 12 -9.15 19.98 -7.52
N GLN A 13 -8.58 18.82 -7.85
CA GLN A 13 -7.41 18.78 -8.71
C GLN A 13 -7.85 18.96 -10.17
N GLN A 14 -7.70 20.20 -10.62
CA GLN A 14 -7.73 20.63 -11.99
C GLN A 14 -6.49 20.04 -12.69
N TYR A 15 -6.64 18.94 -13.44
CA TYR A 15 -5.58 18.37 -14.28
C TYR A 15 -5.77 18.77 -15.75
N SER A 16 -4.67 19.23 -16.33
CA SER A 16 -4.51 19.73 -17.70
C SER A 16 -4.86 18.69 -18.76
N VAL A 17 -5.41 19.18 -19.88
CA VAL A 17 -5.76 18.43 -21.10
C VAL A 17 -4.52 17.71 -21.67
N GLY A 18 -4.54 16.38 -21.57
CA GLY A 18 -3.51 15.49 -22.09
C GLY A 18 -3.76 14.07 -21.61
N GLU A 19 -4.73 13.39 -22.23
CA GLU A 19 -5.07 11.97 -22.05
C GLU A 19 -5.31 11.51 -20.60
N TYR A 20 -6.41 11.99 -20.01
CA TYR A 20 -7.03 11.32 -18.87
C TYR A 20 -7.67 10.02 -19.38
N ASP A 21 -7.04 8.89 -19.08
CA ASP A 21 -7.67 7.57 -19.20
C ASP A 21 -8.50 7.34 -17.92
N PRO A 22 -9.85 7.44 -17.99
CA PRO A 22 -10.71 7.29 -16.83
C PRO A 22 -10.62 5.91 -16.17
N ASP A 23 -10.06 4.92 -16.88
CA ASP A 23 -9.90 3.55 -16.40
C ASP A 23 -8.52 3.30 -15.75
N LEU A 24 -7.57 4.23 -15.87
CA LEU A 24 -6.23 4.09 -15.28
C LEU A 24 -6.18 4.75 -13.89
N PRO A 25 -5.94 4.01 -12.80
CA PRO A 25 -5.89 4.59 -11.46
C PRO A 25 -4.70 5.54 -11.34
N ASN A 26 -4.95 6.82 -11.04
CA ASN A 26 -3.87 7.80 -10.82
C ASN A 26 -3.01 7.45 -9.59
N ALA A 27 -1.85 8.10 -9.43
CA ALA A 27 -0.94 7.83 -8.32
C ALA A 27 -1.62 8.01 -6.95
N ASN A 28 -2.55 8.95 -6.83
CA ASN A 28 -3.34 9.19 -5.63
C ASN A 28 -4.27 8.01 -5.29
N ALA A 29 -4.91 7.39 -6.29
CA ALA A 29 -5.75 6.22 -6.10
C ALA A 29 -4.92 5.03 -5.60
N VAL A 30 -3.73 4.82 -6.17
CA VAL A 30 -2.80 3.78 -5.72
C VAL A 30 -2.31 4.06 -4.30
N MET A 31 -1.96 5.31 -3.95
CA MET A 31 -1.61 5.69 -2.57
C MET A 31 -2.76 5.48 -1.58
N ALA A 32 -4.00 5.80 -1.97
CA ALA A 32 -5.17 5.58 -1.12
C ALA A 32 -5.41 4.08 -0.89
N ALA A 33 -5.23 3.25 -1.92
CA ALA A 33 -5.29 1.80 -1.81
C ALA A 33 -4.20 1.27 -0.86
N ILE A 34 -2.94 1.72 -1.01
CA ILE A 34 -1.84 1.39 -0.10
C ILE A 34 -2.23 1.74 1.34
N CYS A 35 -2.72 2.95 1.59
CA CYS A 35 -3.13 3.39 2.93
C CYS A 35 -4.25 2.51 3.52
N CYS A 36 -5.25 2.16 2.71
CA CYS A 36 -6.36 1.31 3.12
C CYS A 36 -5.90 -0.10 3.50
N VAL A 37 -5.12 -0.75 2.63
CA VAL A 37 -4.62 -2.12 2.87
C VAL A 37 -3.62 -2.13 4.03
N SER A 38 -2.77 -1.10 4.15
CA SER A 38 -1.89 -0.93 5.32
C SER A 38 -2.66 -0.82 6.63
N SER A 39 -3.76 -0.06 6.63
CA SER A 39 -4.63 0.06 7.81
C SER A 39 -5.27 -1.27 8.17
N GLN A 40 -5.69 -2.05 7.18
CA GLN A 40 -6.22 -3.40 7.39
C GLN A 40 -5.15 -4.35 7.94
N TYR A 41 -3.91 -4.25 7.44
CA TYR A 41 -2.79 -5.04 7.95
C TYR A 41 -2.51 -4.76 9.44
N ILE A 42 -2.62 -3.51 9.88
CA ILE A 42 -2.46 -3.17 11.31
C ILE A 42 -3.53 -3.84 12.17
N VAL A 43 -4.77 -3.92 11.68
CA VAL A 43 -5.88 -4.55 12.41
C VAL A 43 -5.81 -6.08 12.34
N HIS A 44 -5.41 -6.63 11.20
CA HIS A 44 -5.28 -8.06 10.95
C HIS A 44 -4.02 -8.33 10.14
N PRO A 45 -2.87 -8.56 10.80
CA PRO A 45 -1.62 -8.83 10.10
C PRO A 45 -1.71 -10.14 9.32
N SER A 46 -1.49 -10.08 8.01
CA SER A 46 -1.47 -11.28 7.15
C SER A 46 -0.48 -11.12 6.00
N ALA A 47 0.13 -12.24 5.61
CA ALA A 47 1.09 -12.31 4.52
C ALA A 47 0.49 -11.80 3.20
N ASP A 48 -0.76 -12.15 2.92
CA ASP A 48 -1.47 -11.73 1.71
C ASP A 48 -1.65 -10.20 1.66
N LEU A 49 -1.99 -9.57 2.80
CA LEU A 49 -2.11 -8.11 2.87
C LEU A 49 -0.74 -7.44 2.72
N ALA A 50 0.31 -7.95 3.37
CA ALA A 50 1.66 -7.40 3.22
C ALA A 50 2.17 -7.49 1.78
N MET A 51 1.96 -8.63 1.12
CA MET A 51 2.30 -8.84 -0.30
C MET A 51 1.50 -7.91 -1.22
N LEU A 52 0.21 -7.72 -0.93
CA LEU A 52 -0.64 -6.81 -1.70
C LEU A 52 -0.18 -5.36 -1.60
N VAL A 53 0.23 -4.89 -0.41
CA VAL A 53 0.76 -3.54 -0.25
C VAL A 53 2.10 -3.39 -0.98
N ALA A 54 2.99 -4.38 -0.89
CA ALA A 54 4.27 -4.37 -1.59
C ALA A 54 4.08 -4.29 -3.12
N ASP A 55 3.15 -5.08 -3.68
CA ASP A 55 2.82 -5.04 -5.11
C ASP A 55 2.26 -3.67 -5.55
N LEU A 56 1.38 -3.07 -4.74
CA LEU A 56 0.87 -1.72 -5.00
C LEU A 56 1.97 -0.65 -4.92
N ALA A 57 2.89 -0.77 -3.95
CA ALA A 57 4.02 0.14 -3.83
C ALA A 57 4.97 0.00 -5.03
N HIS A 58 5.22 -1.23 -5.50
CA HIS A 58 5.99 -1.48 -6.72
C HIS A 58 5.33 -0.86 -7.94
N LYS A 59 4.01 -1.03 -8.09
CA LYS A 59 3.24 -0.39 -9.17
C LYS A 59 3.38 1.12 -9.14
N LEU A 60 3.35 1.75 -7.96
CA LEU A 60 3.52 3.20 -7.80
C LEU A 60 4.91 3.72 -8.23
N THR A 61 5.93 2.86 -8.28
CA THR A 61 7.26 3.24 -8.81
C THR A 61 7.32 3.31 -10.33
N ALA A 62 6.28 2.83 -11.03
CA ALA A 62 6.26 2.80 -12.48
C ALA A 62 6.23 4.23 -13.07
N PRO A 63 6.90 4.46 -14.22
CA PRO A 63 7.11 5.80 -14.77
C PRO A 63 5.79 6.55 -15.08
N GLN A 64 4.72 5.82 -15.38
CA GLN A 64 3.38 6.39 -15.60
C GLN A 64 2.77 7.05 -14.35
N TYR A 65 3.23 6.69 -13.15
CA TYR A 65 2.80 7.28 -11.87
C TYR A 65 3.85 8.21 -11.26
N ALA A 66 4.98 8.41 -11.95
CA ALA A 66 6.03 9.34 -11.55
C ALA A 66 5.62 10.81 -11.83
N GLU A 67 4.39 11.18 -11.46
CA GLU A 67 3.82 12.53 -11.60
C GLU A 67 4.68 13.57 -10.88
N SER A 68 5.39 13.16 -9.82
CA SER A 68 6.32 14.01 -9.07
C SER A 68 7.48 13.21 -8.49
N LYS A 69 8.65 13.83 -8.39
CA LYS A 69 9.80 13.26 -7.65
C LYS A 69 9.40 12.85 -6.23
N LEU A 70 8.49 13.59 -5.58
CA LEU A 70 8.02 13.24 -4.25
C LEU A 70 7.28 11.88 -4.25
N VAL A 71 6.40 11.67 -5.22
CA VAL A 71 5.64 10.41 -5.36
C VAL A 71 6.60 9.25 -5.59
N THR A 72 7.59 9.42 -6.46
CA THR A 72 8.61 8.40 -6.72
C THR A 72 9.43 8.05 -5.48
N GLU A 73 9.87 9.05 -4.71
CA GLU A 73 10.67 8.80 -3.51
C GLU A 73 9.84 8.16 -2.39
N VAL A 74 8.56 8.56 -2.25
CA VAL A 74 7.62 7.91 -1.33
C VAL A 74 7.36 6.46 -1.74
N ALA A 75 7.13 6.20 -3.03
CA ALA A 75 6.92 4.86 -3.56
C ALA A 75 8.10 3.94 -3.28
N LYS A 76 9.34 4.39 -3.53
CA LYS A 76 10.55 3.62 -3.22
C LYS A 76 10.67 3.27 -1.74
N ARG A 77 10.38 4.23 -0.86
CA ARG A 77 10.42 3.99 0.59
C ARG A 77 9.36 2.98 1.01
N LEU A 78 8.15 3.08 0.46
CA LEU A 78 7.08 2.13 0.71
C LEU A 78 7.47 0.72 0.26
N VAL A 79 8.02 0.57 -0.95
CA VAL A 79 8.53 -0.72 -1.45
C VAL A 79 9.53 -1.32 -0.45
N TYR A 80 10.53 -0.55 -0.04
CA TYR A 80 11.55 -1.04 0.89
C TYR A 80 10.96 -1.51 2.22
N GLN A 81 10.04 -0.72 2.80
CA GLN A 81 9.40 -1.05 4.08
C GLN A 81 8.52 -2.29 3.99
N TRP A 82 7.69 -2.39 2.94
CA TRP A 82 6.77 -3.51 2.79
C TRP A 82 7.48 -4.81 2.37
N ASP A 83 8.56 -4.72 1.59
CA ASP A 83 9.42 -5.87 1.30
C ASP A 83 10.06 -6.45 2.56
N GLU A 84 10.47 -5.60 3.50
CA GLU A 84 11.02 -6.03 4.78
C GLU A 84 9.97 -6.75 5.62
N ILE A 85 8.77 -6.17 5.74
CA ILE A 85 7.63 -6.79 6.45
C ILE A 85 7.25 -8.13 5.84
N VAL A 86 7.19 -8.23 4.51
CA VAL A 86 6.88 -9.48 3.81
C VAL A 86 7.94 -10.55 4.11
N ARG A 87 9.22 -10.19 4.09
CA ARG A 87 10.31 -11.12 4.45
C ARG A 87 10.21 -11.59 5.89
N GLU A 88 9.93 -10.69 6.83
CA GLU A 88 9.77 -11.03 8.25
C GLU A 88 8.57 -11.97 8.49
N GLN A 89 7.45 -11.73 7.80
CA GLN A 89 6.29 -12.62 7.91
C GLN A 89 6.57 -14.00 7.31
N GLN A 90 7.24 -14.07 6.16
CA GLN A 90 7.62 -15.35 5.56
C GLN A 90 8.60 -16.12 6.47
N ALA A 91 9.58 -15.44 7.06
CA ALA A 91 10.50 -16.04 8.03
C ALA A 91 9.76 -16.56 9.27
N SER A 92 8.81 -15.79 9.80
CA SER A 92 8.00 -16.21 10.96
C SER A 92 7.10 -17.42 10.65
N LEU A 93 6.57 -17.51 9.42
CA LEU A 93 5.81 -18.67 8.95
C LEU A 93 6.67 -19.93 8.81
N MET A 94 7.93 -19.80 8.42
CA MET A 94 8.87 -20.94 8.33
C MET A 94 9.32 -21.43 9.72
N ASP A 95 9.50 -20.53 10.69
CA ASP A 95 9.88 -20.86 12.07
C ASP A 95 8.72 -21.48 12.88
N ALA A 96 7.47 -21.21 12.48
CA ALA A 96 6.28 -21.77 13.13
C ALA A 96 6.00 -23.26 12.81
N THR A 97 6.94 -23.99 12.21
CA THR A 97 6.82 -25.44 12.05
C THR A 97 6.96 -26.09 13.43
N PRO A 98 5.89 -26.66 14.03
CA PRO A 98 6.04 -27.34 15.30
C PRO A 98 6.93 -28.55 15.09
N LEU A 99 8.10 -28.57 15.74
CA LEU A 99 8.89 -29.78 15.98
C LEU A 99 8.06 -30.73 16.85
N SER A 100 7.07 -31.39 16.25
CA SER A 100 6.45 -32.59 16.78
C SER A 100 6.96 -33.74 15.93
N GLU A 101 8.01 -34.39 16.42
CA GLU A 101 8.26 -35.84 16.34
C GLU A 101 9.75 -36.11 16.51
N SER A 102 10.15 -36.42 17.74
CA SER A 102 10.87 -37.67 18.01
C SER A 102 11.08 -37.78 19.53
N LEU A 103 10.06 -38.34 20.18
CA LEU A 103 10.24 -39.04 21.44
C LEU A 103 11.07 -40.28 21.12
N HIS A 104 12.29 -40.39 21.67
CA HIS A 104 13.03 -41.64 21.79
C HIS A 104 13.85 -41.64 23.07
#